data_AF-A0A0Q9YQ11-F1
#
_entry.id   AF-A0A0Q9YQ11-F1
#
_cell.length_a   1.000
_cell.length_b   1.000
_cell.length_c   1.000
_cell.angle_alpha   90.00
_cell.angle_beta   90.00
_cell.angle_gamma   90.00
#
_symmetry.space_group_name_H-M   'P 1'
#
loop_
_entity.id
_entity.type
_entity.pdbx_description
1 polymer ?
#
loop_
_entity_poly.entity_id
_entity_poly.type
_entity_poly.pdbx_seq_one_letter_code
_entity_poly.pdbx_strand_id
1 'polypeptide(L)'
;MVGKISLGKLPNLDETLENQPTAQISVSVVFSMDSEGYCCIAGELSVDLSLICQRCMLPMIEPIRATFLVSPVVSDVQAEQLPARYEPLMVVNGEIVVTQWIAEELYLALPFVPRHDYECVSHDAYKE
;
A
#
# COMPACT_ATOMS: atom_id res chain seq x y z
N MET A 1 -8.62 8.09 -12.85
CA MET A 1 -7.85 9.20 -12.26
C MET A 1 -6.48 8.67 -11.88
N VAL A 2 -5.44 9.48 -12.06
CA VAL A 2 -4.06 9.12 -11.66
C VAL A 2 -3.49 10.23 -10.78
N GLY A 3 -2.69 9.86 -9.80
CA GLY A 3 -2.12 10.80 -8.84
C GLY A 3 -0.82 10.28 -8.24
N LYS A 4 -0.11 11.18 -7.55
CA LYS A 4 1.09 10.85 -6.79
C LYS A 4 0.97 11.37 -5.37
N ILE A 5 1.38 10.56 -4.40
CA ILE A 5 1.41 10.89 -2.97
C ILE A 5 2.84 10.73 -2.49
N SER A 6 3.38 11.76 -1.83
CA SER A 6 4.69 11.65 -1.17
C SER A 6 4.57 10.69 0.02
N LEU A 7 5.52 9.77 0.15
CA LEU A 7 5.53 8.77 1.22
C LEU A 7 5.43 9.44 2.61
N GLY A 8 6.19 10.51 2.85
CA GLY A 8 6.15 11.27 4.12
C GLY A 8 4.84 12.01 4.43
N LYS A 9 3.80 11.88 3.59
CA LYS A 9 2.44 12.38 3.90
C LYS A 9 1.48 11.27 4.34
N LEU A 10 1.91 10.02 4.28
CA LEU A 10 1.10 8.92 4.77
C LEU A 10 1.18 8.83 6.29
N PRO A 11 0.05 8.58 6.99
CA PRO A 11 0.05 8.34 8.42
C PRO A 11 0.63 6.96 8.77
N ASN A 12 1.07 6.78 10.01
CA ASN A 12 1.42 5.48 10.60
C ASN A 12 2.49 4.68 9.82
N LEU A 13 3.45 5.37 9.20
CA LEU A 13 4.59 4.72 8.57
C LEU A 13 5.64 4.38 9.63
N ASP A 14 6.28 3.21 9.50
CA ASP A 14 7.44 2.88 10.31
C ASP A 14 8.61 3.84 10.02
N GLU A 15 9.44 4.10 11.02
CA GLU A 15 10.59 5.02 10.95
C GLU A 15 11.52 4.73 9.75
N THR A 16 11.62 3.46 9.34
CA THR A 16 12.42 3.03 8.16
C THR A 16 11.86 3.59 6.84
N LEU A 17 10.55 3.73 6.73
CA LEU A 17 9.87 4.27 5.55
C LEU A 17 9.84 5.81 5.58
N GLU A 18 9.71 6.40 6.76
CA GLU A 18 9.71 7.87 6.95
C GLU A 18 11.02 8.53 6.50
N ASN A 19 12.14 7.82 6.62
CA ASN A 19 13.46 8.29 6.20
C ASN A 19 13.67 8.36 4.68
N GLN A 20 12.60 8.21 3.88
CA GLN A 20 12.61 8.26 2.41
C GLN A 20 11.62 9.31 1.86
N PRO A 21 11.76 10.60 2.24
CA PRO A 21 10.74 11.63 1.96
C PRO A 21 10.55 11.94 0.47
N THR A 22 11.51 11.56 -0.38
CA THR A 22 11.46 11.75 -1.83
C THR A 22 10.70 10.62 -2.54
N ALA A 23 10.43 9.50 -1.88
CA ALA A 23 9.66 8.41 -2.47
C ALA A 23 8.23 8.88 -2.78
N GLN A 24 7.78 8.60 -3.99
CA GLN A 24 6.45 8.94 -4.46
C GLN A 24 5.67 7.70 -4.84
N ILE A 25 4.52 7.54 -4.20
CA ILE A 25 3.57 6.48 -4.49
C ILE A 25 2.72 6.95 -5.66
N SER A 26 2.76 6.21 -6.76
CA SER A 26 1.86 6.42 -7.88
C SER A 26 0.59 5.63 -7.64
N VAL A 27 -0.57 6.27 -7.80
CA VAL A 27 -1.87 5.67 -7.57
C VAL A 27 -2.76 5.91 -8.79
N SER A 28 -3.44 4.86 -9.26
CA SER A 28 -4.49 4.98 -10.26
C SER A 28 -5.80 4.41 -9.71
N VAL A 29 -6.90 5.11 -9.97
CA VAL A 29 -8.24 4.73 -9.51
C VAL A 29 -9.27 4.93 -10.61
N VAL A 30 -10.24 4.02 -10.66
CA VAL A 30 -11.40 4.05 -11.56
C VAL A 30 -12.64 3.91 -10.70
N PHE A 31 -13.55 4.87 -10.84
CA PHE A 31 -14.84 4.87 -10.18
C PHE A 31 -15.90 4.33 -11.15
N SER A 32 -16.73 3.42 -10.67
CA SER A 32 -17.83 2.85 -11.45
C SER A 32 -18.99 2.45 -10.54
N MET A 33 -20.13 2.16 -11.15
CA MET A 33 -21.25 1.49 -10.49
C MET A 33 -21.38 0.11 -11.14
N ASP A 34 -21.50 -0.94 -10.34
CA ASP A 34 -21.75 -2.27 -10.88
C ASP A 34 -23.23 -2.49 -11.25
N SER A 35 -23.54 -3.67 -11.79
CA SER A 35 -24.91 -4.05 -12.17
C SER A 35 -25.87 -4.24 -11.00
N GLU A 36 -25.34 -4.42 -9.79
CA GLU A 36 -26.12 -4.61 -8.55
C GLU A 36 -26.33 -3.28 -7.80
N GLY A 37 -25.74 -2.18 -8.29
CA GLY A 37 -25.89 -0.85 -7.74
C GLY A 37 -24.86 -0.48 -6.66
N TYR A 38 -23.78 -1.26 -6.52
CA TYR A 38 -22.67 -0.90 -5.63
C TYR A 38 -21.73 0.12 -6.30
N CYS A 39 -21.26 1.08 -5.51
CA CYS A 39 -20.19 1.97 -5.93
C CYS A 39 -18.85 1.22 -5.83
N CYS A 40 -18.09 1.20 -6.91
CA CYS A 40 -16.85 0.46 -7.01
C CYS A 40 -15.69 1.41 -7.27
N ILE A 41 -14.62 1.25 -6.50
CA ILE A 41 -13.35 1.92 -6.71
C ILE A 41 -12.31 0.82 -6.96
N ALA A 42 -11.91 0.68 -8.22
CA ALA A 42 -10.85 -0.23 -8.62
C ALA A 42 -9.56 0.56 -8.84
N GLY A 43 -8.41 0.01 -8.50
CA GLY A 43 -7.16 0.73 -8.71
C GLY A 43 -5.90 -0.07 -8.42
N GLU A 44 -4.79 0.62 -8.57
CA GLU A 44 -3.47 0.13 -8.25
C GLU A 44 -2.62 1.22 -7.63
N LEU A 45 -1.68 0.79 -6.78
CA LEU A 45 -0.62 1.62 -6.27
C LEU A 45 0.74 1.00 -6.59
N SER A 46 1.76 1.84 -6.78
CA SER A 46 3.13 1.40 -7.00
C SER A 46 4.14 2.38 -6.42
N VAL A 47 5.19 1.86 -5.79
CA VAL A 47 6.30 2.63 -5.25
C VAL A 47 7.55 1.76 -5.14
N ASP A 48 8.73 2.34 -5.40
CA ASP A 48 10.00 1.69 -5.12
C ASP A 48 10.49 2.15 -3.72
N LEU A 49 10.68 1.21 -2.81
CA LEU A 49 11.10 1.48 -1.43
C LEU A 49 12.50 0.93 -1.16
N SER A 50 13.33 1.71 -0.46
CA SER A 50 14.55 1.20 0.15
C SER A 50 14.21 0.48 1.45
N LEU A 51 14.32 -0.84 1.46
CA LEU A 51 14.11 -1.68 2.64
C LEU A 51 15.44 -2.27 3.12
N ILE A 52 15.48 -2.79 4.35
CA ILE A 52 16.65 -3.51 4.85
C ILE A 52 16.45 -5.00 4.64
N CYS A 53 17.36 -5.62 3.89
CA CYS A 53 17.40 -7.05 3.69
C CYS A 53 17.61 -7.78 5.03
N GLN A 54 16.64 -8.59 5.44
CA GLN A 54 16.66 -9.35 6.70
C GLN A 54 17.62 -10.57 6.68
N ARG A 55 18.52 -10.65 5.69
CA ARG A 55 19.55 -11.69 5.58
C ARG A 55 20.97 -11.11 5.67
N CYS A 56 21.30 -10.10 4.86
CA CYS A 56 22.62 -9.45 4.91
C CYS A 56 22.65 -8.12 5.69
N MET A 57 21.48 -7.61 6.11
CA MET A 57 21.32 -6.30 6.77
C MET A 57 21.77 -5.11 5.92
N LEU A 58 21.84 -5.27 4.59
CA LEU A 58 22.13 -4.19 3.65
C LEU A 58 20.84 -3.60 3.08
N PRO A 59 20.85 -2.30 2.68
CA PRO A 59 19.75 -1.70 1.96
C PRO A 59 19.50 -2.38 0.61
N MET A 60 18.23 -2.53 0.24
CA MET A 60 17.78 -3.05 -1.04
C MET A 60 16.60 -2.23 -1.56
N ILE A 61 16.49 -2.07 -2.87
CA ILE A 61 15.33 -1.45 -3.49
C ILE A 61 14.30 -2.54 -3.79
N GLU A 62 13.12 -2.43 -3.20
CA GLU A 62 12.00 -3.33 -3.39
C GLU A 62 10.86 -2.60 -4.13
N PRO A 63 10.45 -3.07 -5.32
CA PRO A 63 9.29 -2.53 -6.02
C PRO A 63 8.00 -3.08 -5.39
N ILE A 64 7.25 -2.20 -4.72
CA ILE A 64 5.94 -2.54 -4.15
C ILE A 64 4.84 -2.20 -5.14
N ARG A 65 3.94 -3.16 -5.39
CA ARG A 65 2.78 -3.02 -6.26
C ARG A 65 1.59 -3.70 -5.62
N ALA A 66 0.46 -3.00 -5.57
CA ALA A 66 -0.80 -3.56 -5.07
C ALA A 66 -1.95 -3.15 -5.97
N THR A 67 -2.96 -4.01 -6.05
CA THR A 67 -4.24 -3.73 -6.70
C THR A 67 -5.35 -3.89 -5.68
N PHE A 68 -6.35 -3.01 -5.72
CA PHE A 68 -7.46 -3.03 -4.80
C PHE A 68 -8.79 -2.89 -5.55
N LEU A 69 -9.83 -3.48 -4.97
CA LEU A 69 -11.21 -3.35 -5.43
C LEU A 69 -12.10 -3.14 -4.21
N VAL A 70 -12.47 -1.89 -3.97
CA VAL A 70 -13.18 -1.50 -2.76
C VAL A 70 -14.55 -0.92 -3.08
N SER A 71 -15.45 -0.97 -2.10
CA SER A 71 -16.73 -0.27 -2.13
C SER A 71 -16.87 0.62 -0.90
N PRO A 72 -17.20 1.91 -1.06
CA PRO A 72 -17.48 2.80 0.07
C PRO A 72 -18.65 2.31 0.92
N VAL A 73 -18.49 2.31 2.24
CA VAL A 73 -19.54 1.95 3.21
C VAL A 73 -19.54 2.91 4.40
N VAL A 74 -20.69 3.15 5.02
CA VAL A 74 -20.84 4.10 6.14
C VAL A 74 -21.00 3.42 7.51
N SER A 75 -21.01 2.09 7.55
CA SER A 75 -21.20 1.30 8.76
C SER A 75 -20.74 -0.15 8.59
N ASP A 76 -20.41 -0.81 9.70
CA ASP A 76 -20.05 -2.24 9.71
C ASP A 76 -21.19 -3.12 9.18
N VAL A 77 -22.45 -2.78 9.46
CA VAL A 77 -23.62 -3.51 8.93
C VAL A 77 -23.64 -3.49 7.40
N GLN A 78 -23.27 -2.37 6.77
CA GLN A 78 -23.18 -2.29 5.32
C GLN A 78 -21.95 -3.03 4.79
N ALA A 79 -20.84 -3.01 5.51
CA ALA A 79 -19.64 -3.77 5.17
C ALA A 79 -19.93 -5.29 5.15
N GLU A 80 -20.68 -5.81 6.13
CA GLU A 80 -21.07 -7.22 6.19
C GLU A 80 -22.02 -7.65 5.06
N GLN A 81 -22.79 -6.72 4.50
CA GLN A 81 -23.71 -6.97 3.38
C GLN A 81 -23.04 -6.85 2.01
N LEU A 82 -21.77 -6.43 1.99
CA LEU A 82 -21.04 -6.21 0.76
C LEU A 82 -20.72 -7.56 0.08
N PRO A 83 -20.87 -7.68 -1.25
CA PRO A 83 -20.44 -8.87 -1.96
C PRO A 83 -18.96 -9.15 -1.70
N ALA A 84 -18.60 -10.41 -1.46
CA ALA A 84 -17.24 -10.83 -1.05
C ALA A 84 -16.10 -10.46 -2.03
N ARG A 85 -16.44 -9.99 -3.23
CA ARG A 85 -15.48 -9.50 -4.23
C ARG A 85 -14.97 -8.08 -3.95
N TYR A 86 -15.63 -7.34 -3.07
CA TYR A 86 -15.24 -5.99 -2.68
C TYR A 86 -14.72 -5.99 -1.25
N GLU A 87 -13.68 -5.21 -1.03
CA GLU A 87 -13.26 -4.84 0.31
C GLU A 87 -14.03 -3.58 0.76
N PRO A 88 -14.48 -3.51 2.02
CA PRO A 88 -15.19 -2.34 2.52
C PRO A 88 -14.23 -1.17 2.72
N LEU A 89 -14.56 -0.01 2.17
CA LEU A 89 -13.85 1.25 2.43
C LEU A 89 -14.71 2.18 3.28
N MET A 90 -14.31 2.40 4.52
CA MET A 90 -15.10 3.20 5.46
C MET A 90 -15.14 4.68 5.06
N VAL A 91 -16.35 5.23 5.01
CA VAL A 91 -16.63 6.66 4.80
C VAL A 91 -16.93 7.28 6.15
N VAL A 92 -16.15 8.29 6.53
CA VAL A 92 -16.28 9.00 7.80
C VAL A 92 -16.72 10.43 7.51
N ASN A 93 -17.85 10.87 8.08
CA ASN A 93 -18.41 12.20 7.86
C ASN A 93 -18.64 12.56 6.38
N GLY A 94 -18.94 11.56 5.54
CA GLY A 94 -19.16 11.75 4.10
C GLY A 94 -17.87 11.83 3.27
N GLU A 95 -16.70 11.63 3.89
CA GLU A 95 -15.40 11.70 3.22
C GLU A 95 -14.60 10.40 3.37
N ILE A 96 -13.71 10.17 2.41
CA ILE A 96 -12.70 9.11 2.46
C ILE A 96 -11.35 9.79 2.68
N VAL A 97 -10.64 9.37 3.72
CA VAL A 97 -9.27 9.85 3.99
C VAL A 97 -8.31 9.06 3.12
N VAL A 98 -8.09 9.53 1.89
CA VAL A 98 -7.28 8.82 0.88
C VAL A 98 -5.87 8.50 1.36
N THR A 99 -5.22 9.39 2.12
CA THR A 99 -3.87 9.13 2.64
C THR A 99 -3.86 7.99 3.66
N GLN A 100 -4.90 7.86 4.48
CA GLN A 100 -5.01 6.75 5.41
C GLN A 100 -5.24 5.43 4.64
N TRP A 101 -6.19 5.42 3.72
CA TRP A 101 -6.47 4.25 2.91
C TRP A 101 -5.24 3.77 2.13
N ILE A 102 -4.55 4.67 1.41
CA ILE A 102 -3.34 4.30 0.66
C ILE A 102 -2.21 3.82 1.58
N ALA A 103 -2.13 4.29 2.83
CA ALA A 103 -1.16 3.79 3.79
C ALA A 103 -1.46 2.35 4.23
N GLU A 104 -2.74 2.04 4.49
CA GLU A 104 -3.19 0.69 4.83
C GLU A 104 -2.92 -0.28 3.68
N GLU A 105 -3.26 0.09 2.43
CA GLU A 105 -2.99 -0.71 1.23
C GLU A 105 -1.49 -0.93 1.01
N LEU A 106 -0.67 0.11 1.19
CA LEU A 106 0.77 -0.01 1.06
C LEU A 106 1.32 -0.98 2.12
N TYR A 107 0.87 -0.86 3.36
CA TYR A 107 1.30 -1.71 4.46
C TYR A 107 0.96 -3.19 4.21
N LEU A 108 -0.25 -3.47 3.71
CA LEU A 108 -0.67 -4.83 3.33
C LEU A 108 0.18 -5.40 2.17
N ALA A 109 0.69 -4.55 1.29
CA ALA A 109 1.52 -4.94 0.16
C ALA A 109 3.01 -5.09 0.50
N LEU A 110 3.45 -4.66 1.69
CA LEU A 110 4.85 -4.80 2.09
C LEU A 110 5.23 -6.28 2.28
N PRO A 111 6.44 -6.68 1.87
CA PRO A 111 6.92 -8.02 2.16
C PRO A 111 7.09 -8.21 3.67
N PHE A 112 6.55 -9.30 4.20
CA PHE A 112 6.67 -9.63 5.63
C PHE A 112 8.15 -9.75 6.08
N VAL A 113 9.03 -10.24 5.20
CA VAL A 113 10.47 -10.33 5.44
C VAL A 113 11.23 -9.89 4.18
N PRO A 114 11.63 -8.61 4.09
CA PRO A 114 12.37 -8.10 2.93
C PRO A 114 13.69 -8.86 2.75
N ARG A 115 13.94 -9.41 1.56
CA ARG A 115 15.18 -10.13 1.22
C ARG A 115 15.46 -9.99 -0.27
N HIS A 116 16.74 -9.97 -0.64
CA HIS A 116 17.12 -10.06 -2.05
C HIS A 116 16.59 -11.36 -2.65
N ASP A 117 16.20 -11.30 -3.92
CA ASP A 117 15.83 -12.44 -4.76
C ASP A 117 17.05 -13.31 -5.10
N TYR A 118 18.25 -12.74 -5.05
CA TYR A 118 19.52 -13.43 -5.19
C TYR A 118 20.16 -13.83 -3.85
N GLU A 119 21.15 -14.72 -3.92
CA GLU A 119 21.91 -15.13 -2.75
C GLU A 119 22.68 -13.96 -2.14
N CYS A 120 22.31 -13.64 -0.90
CA CYS A 120 23.03 -12.65 -0.11
C CYS A 120 24.40 -13.21 0.32
N VAL A 121 25.47 -12.50 -0.01
CA VAL A 121 26.76 -12.64 0.70
C VAL A 121 26.64 -11.94 2.05
N SER A 122 27.04 -12.62 3.12
CA SER A 122 27.00 -12.05 4.48
C SER A 122 27.92 -10.84 4.58
N HIS A 123 27.52 -9.83 5.35
CA HIS A 123 28.36 -8.65 5.61
C HIS A 123 29.73 -9.01 6.23
N ASP A 124 29.79 -10.13 6.95
CA ASP A 124 31.03 -10.67 7.54
C ASP A 124 32.05 -11.18 6.50
N ALA A 125 31.68 -11.32 5.23
CA ALA A 125 32.60 -11.72 4.16
C ALA A 125 33.56 -10.60 3.70
N TYR A 126 33.41 -9.37 4.20
CA TYR A 126 34.23 -8.21 3.83
C TYR A 126 35.17 -7.71 4.95
N LYS A 127 35.45 -8.54 5.96
CA LYS A 127 36.45 -8.25 7.01
C LYS A 127 37.77 -9.01 6.80
N GLU A 128 38.38 -8.87 5.62
CA GLU A 128 39.80 -9.19 5.38
C GLU A 128 40.57 -7.94 4.95
#